data_AF-A0A379V143-F1
#
_entry.id   AF-A0A379V143-F1
#
_cell.length_a   1.000
_cell.length_b   1.000
_cell.length_c   1.000
_cell.angle_alpha   90.00
_cell.angle_beta   90.00
_cell.angle_gamma   90.00
#
_symmetry.space_group_name_H-M   'P 1'
#
loop_
_entity.id
_entity.type
_entity.pdbx_description
1 polymer ?
#
loop_
_entity_poly.entity_id
_entity_poly.type
_entity_poly.pdbx_seq_one_letter_code
_entity_poly.pdbx_strand_id
1 'polypeptide(L)'
;MEDAATAEISRTSIWQWIHHEKTLSNGKPVTKALFREMLAEEMRVIQDELGEHRYSSGRFDDAARLMEQITTSDDLIDFLTLRAIAYWLNSPHNNMEHLHMKTRTQQIEELQKEWTQPRWEGITRPYSAEEVVKLRGSVNPECTLAQLGAAKIWRLLHGEAKKGYINSLGALTGGQALQQAKAGIEAIYLSGWQVAADANLASSMYPDQSLYPANSVPAVVDRINNTFRRADQIQWASGIEPNDPRYVDYFLPIVADAEAGFGGVLNAFELMKSMIEAGAAAVHFEDQLASVKKCGHMGGKVLVPTQEAIQKLVAARLAADVMGVPTLVIARTDADAADLITSDCDP
;
A
#
# COMPACT_ATOMS: atom_id res chain seq x y z
N MET A 1 12.12 -17.75 21.67
CA MET A 1 11.93 -19.16 21.26
C MET A 1 12.60 -20.13 22.24
N GLU A 2 13.73 -19.74 22.86
CA GLU A 2 14.40 -20.55 23.90
C GLU A 2 13.47 -20.94 25.07
N ASP A 3 12.72 -19.98 25.62
CA ASP A 3 11.82 -20.24 26.75
C ASP A 3 10.64 -21.16 26.41
N ALA A 4 10.09 -21.04 25.19
CA ALA A 4 8.98 -21.87 24.74
C ALA A 4 9.41 -23.32 24.49
N ALA A 5 10.62 -23.54 23.97
CA ALA A 5 11.18 -24.88 23.78
C ALA A 5 11.44 -25.57 25.11
N THR A 6 11.97 -24.86 26.12
CA THR A 6 12.17 -25.39 27.47
C THR A 6 10.85 -25.76 28.12
N ALA A 7 9.82 -24.91 28.00
CA ALA A 7 8.49 -25.21 28.50
C ALA A 7 7.88 -26.44 27.80
N GLU A 8 8.07 -26.58 26.49
CA GLU A 8 7.61 -27.73 25.70
C GLU A 8 8.24 -29.05 26.16
N ILE A 9 9.56 -29.04 26.36
CA ILE A 9 10.32 -30.22 26.81
C ILE A 9 9.88 -30.63 28.22
N SER A 10 9.80 -29.67 29.14
CA SER A 10 9.39 -29.92 30.54
C SER A 10 7.97 -30.47 30.61
N ARG A 11 7.03 -29.84 29.93
CA ARG A 11 5.63 -30.27 29.83
C ARG A 11 5.51 -31.70 29.30
N THR A 12 6.17 -31.99 28.19
CA THR A 12 6.15 -33.31 27.56
C THR A 12 6.75 -34.38 28.49
N SER A 13 7.83 -34.05 29.19
CA SER A 13 8.47 -34.95 30.15
C SER A 13 7.54 -35.28 31.32
N ILE A 14 6.85 -34.27 31.87
CA ILE A 14 5.89 -34.47 32.96
C ILE A 14 4.69 -35.31 32.49
N TRP A 15 4.16 -35.02 31.30
CA TRP A 15 3.08 -35.83 30.70
C TRP A 15 3.50 -37.31 30.60
N GLN A 16 4.71 -37.57 30.08
CA GLN A 16 5.27 -38.92 29.97
C GLN A 16 5.42 -39.60 31.34
N TRP A 17 5.86 -38.87 32.36
CA TRP A 17 6.00 -39.41 33.72
C TRP A 17 4.65 -39.78 34.35
N ILE A 18 3.62 -38.96 34.12
CA ILE A 18 2.25 -39.24 34.58
C ILE A 18 1.71 -40.49 33.87
N HIS A 19 1.83 -40.56 32.55
CA HIS A 19 1.26 -41.66 31.74
C HIS A 19 1.98 -43.00 31.93
N HIS A 20 3.27 -42.98 32.21
CA HIS A 20 4.07 -44.18 32.46
C HIS A 20 4.33 -44.46 33.93
N GLU A 21 3.53 -43.87 34.82
CA GLU A 21 3.53 -44.10 36.28
C GLU A 21 4.94 -44.05 36.90
N LYS A 22 5.75 -43.07 36.47
CA LYS A 22 7.12 -42.92 36.97
C LYS A 22 7.11 -42.47 38.43
N THR A 23 8.13 -42.88 39.17
CA THR A 23 8.34 -42.47 40.56
C THR A 23 9.48 -41.47 40.67
N LEU A 24 9.32 -40.52 41.58
CA LEU A 24 10.39 -39.63 42.02
C LEU A 24 11.46 -40.41 42.81
N SER A 25 12.62 -39.80 43.04
CA SER A 25 13.71 -40.42 43.80
C SER A 25 13.34 -40.84 45.23
N ASN A 26 12.30 -40.22 45.81
CA ASN A 26 11.74 -40.57 47.11
C ASN A 26 10.65 -41.66 47.06
N GLY A 27 10.42 -42.27 45.89
CA GLY A 27 9.42 -43.33 45.68
C GLY A 27 7.99 -42.85 45.45
N LYS A 28 7.70 -41.53 45.54
CA LYS A 28 6.35 -40.98 45.29
C LYS A 28 6.03 -41.06 43.78
N PRO A 29 4.88 -41.60 43.35
CA PRO A 29 4.50 -41.62 41.95
C PRO A 29 4.16 -40.22 41.44
N VAL A 30 4.54 -39.92 40.19
CA VAL A 30 4.16 -38.70 39.48
C VAL A 30 2.73 -38.87 38.98
N THR A 31 1.80 -38.11 39.55
CA THR A 31 0.37 -38.20 39.23
C THR A 31 -0.16 -36.85 38.76
N LYS A 32 -1.32 -36.83 38.09
CA LYS A 32 -2.04 -35.59 37.74
C LYS A 32 -2.29 -34.71 38.98
N ALA A 33 -2.57 -35.33 40.14
CA ALA A 33 -2.78 -34.62 41.41
C ALA A 33 -1.49 -33.97 41.93
N LEU A 34 -0.37 -34.70 41.89
CA LEU A 34 0.93 -34.18 42.30
C LEU A 34 1.36 -32.99 41.42
N PHE A 35 1.15 -33.10 40.11
CA PHE A 35 1.49 -32.01 39.20
C PHE A 35 0.65 -30.75 39.46
N ARG A 36 -0.66 -30.88 39.73
CA ARG A 36 -1.52 -29.73 40.09
C ARG A 36 -1.07 -29.05 41.38
N GLU A 37 -0.66 -29.85 42.38
CA GLU A 37 -0.12 -29.35 43.63
C GLU A 37 1.16 -28.52 43.38
N MET A 38 2.11 -29.08 42.64
CA MET A 38 3.37 -28.39 42.30
C MET A 38 3.14 -27.15 41.45
N LEU A 39 2.24 -27.21 40.46
CA LEU A 39 1.90 -26.05 39.64
C LEU A 39 1.36 -24.91 40.50
N ALA A 40 0.46 -25.21 41.45
CA ALA A 40 -0.08 -24.19 42.35
C ALA A 40 0.98 -23.59 43.29
N GLU A 41 1.96 -24.39 43.72
CA GLU A 41 3.09 -23.92 44.53
C GLU A 41 4.00 -22.99 43.71
N GLU A 42 4.38 -23.39 42.49
CA GLU A 42 5.19 -22.57 41.57
C GLU A 42 4.49 -21.26 41.19
N MET A 43 3.16 -21.24 41.01
CA MET A 43 2.44 -20.00 40.74
C MET A 43 2.54 -19.00 41.90
N ARG A 44 2.60 -19.47 43.15
CA ARG A 44 2.83 -18.58 44.32
C ARG A 44 4.25 -18.04 44.32
N VAL A 45 5.24 -18.88 44.00
CA VAL A 45 6.64 -18.44 43.88
C VAL A 45 6.76 -17.34 42.81
N ILE A 46 6.16 -17.55 41.63
CA ILE A 46 6.13 -16.57 40.55
C ILE A 46 5.45 -15.26 41.00
N GLN A 47 4.37 -15.35 41.76
CA GLN A 47 3.67 -14.18 42.30
C GLN A 47 4.55 -13.40 43.29
N ASP A 48 5.25 -14.10 44.18
CA ASP A 48 6.16 -13.50 45.17
C ASP A 48 7.37 -12.84 44.50
N GLU A 49 7.95 -13.46 43.46
CA GLU A 49 9.11 -12.93 42.73
C GLU A 49 8.78 -11.71 41.86
N LEU A 50 7.63 -11.73 41.18
CA LEU A 50 7.25 -10.66 40.24
C LEU A 50 6.53 -9.49 40.92
N GLY A 51 5.97 -9.71 42.10
CA GLY A 51 5.12 -8.77 42.82
C GLY A 51 3.70 -8.65 42.25
N GLU A 52 2.74 -8.27 43.10
CA GLU A 52 1.30 -8.28 42.78
C GLU A 52 0.94 -7.49 41.52
N HIS A 53 1.56 -6.32 41.30
CA HIS A 53 1.23 -5.48 40.15
C HIS A 53 1.60 -6.16 38.83
N ARG A 54 2.78 -6.79 38.75
CA ARG A 54 3.23 -7.45 37.51
C ARG A 54 2.47 -8.76 37.30
N TYR A 55 2.22 -9.52 38.36
CA TYR A 55 1.42 -10.74 38.31
C TYR A 55 -0.01 -10.46 37.84
N SER A 56 -0.71 -9.49 38.45
CA SER A 56 -2.10 -9.14 38.09
C SER A 56 -2.24 -8.50 36.70
N SER A 57 -1.22 -7.78 36.23
CA SER A 57 -1.19 -7.24 34.86
C SER A 57 -0.85 -8.30 33.79
N GLY A 58 -0.31 -9.44 34.21
CA GLY A 58 0.07 -10.54 33.33
C GLY A 58 -1.03 -11.58 33.15
N ARG A 59 -0.78 -12.55 32.27
CA ARG A 59 -1.70 -13.68 31.98
C ARG A 59 -1.23 -14.98 32.64
N PHE A 60 -0.73 -14.89 33.86
CA PHE A 60 -0.13 -16.02 34.59
C PHE A 60 -1.16 -17.10 34.91
N ASP A 61 -2.37 -16.73 35.32
CA ASP A 61 -3.46 -17.69 35.59
C ASP A 61 -3.93 -18.41 34.31
N ASP A 62 -3.96 -17.71 33.17
CA ASP A 62 -4.25 -18.32 31.88
C ASP A 62 -3.16 -19.30 31.46
N ALA A 63 -1.90 -18.93 31.65
CA ALA A 63 -0.75 -19.78 31.35
C ALA A 63 -0.75 -21.05 32.23
N ALA A 64 -1.06 -20.91 33.52
CA ALA A 64 -1.17 -22.03 34.45
C ALA A 64 -2.29 -22.99 34.04
N ARG A 65 -3.49 -22.47 33.75
CA ARG A 65 -4.63 -23.28 33.27
C ARG A 65 -4.30 -24.02 31.98
N LEU A 66 -3.68 -23.33 31.03
CA LEU A 66 -3.25 -23.94 29.78
C LEU A 66 -2.25 -25.05 30.04
N MET A 67 -1.18 -24.78 30.81
CA MET A 67 -0.14 -25.74 31.18
C MET A 67 -0.74 -26.96 31.89
N GLU A 68 -1.71 -26.74 32.78
CA GLU A 68 -2.42 -27.82 33.45
C GLU A 68 -3.14 -28.73 32.46
N GLN A 69 -3.96 -28.13 31.59
CA GLN A 69 -4.80 -28.83 30.63
C GLN A 69 -3.97 -29.70 29.69
N ILE A 70 -2.88 -29.15 29.14
CA ILE A 70 -2.06 -29.84 28.15
C ILE A 70 -1.15 -30.92 28.77
N THR A 71 -0.74 -30.76 30.02
CA THR A 71 0.13 -31.73 30.72
C THR A 71 -0.67 -32.89 31.32
N THR A 72 -1.94 -32.66 31.66
CA THR A 72 -2.82 -33.68 32.24
C THR A 72 -3.80 -34.31 31.24
N SER A 73 -3.69 -33.96 29.96
CA SER A 73 -4.47 -34.54 28.86
C SER A 73 -4.23 -36.04 28.72
N ASP A 74 -5.25 -36.77 28.29
CA ASP A 74 -5.15 -38.21 28.03
C ASP A 74 -4.33 -38.50 26.76
N ASP A 75 -4.38 -37.60 25.78
CA ASP A 75 -3.51 -37.63 24.61
C ASP A 75 -2.36 -36.62 24.73
N LEU A 76 -1.19 -36.97 24.18
CA LEU A 76 -0.07 -36.04 24.08
C LEU A 76 -0.35 -35.04 22.97
N ILE A 77 -0.60 -33.79 23.35
CA ILE A 77 -0.80 -32.68 22.41
C ILE A 77 0.55 -32.32 21.76
N ASP A 78 0.57 -32.17 20.43
CA ASP A 78 1.80 -31.99 19.63
C ASP A 78 2.68 -30.81 20.08
N PHE A 79 2.09 -29.63 20.29
CA PHE A 79 2.81 -28.43 20.73
C PHE A 79 1.93 -27.55 21.64
N LEU A 80 2.52 -27.00 22.70
CA LEU A 80 1.87 -26.10 23.65
C LEU A 80 1.36 -24.83 22.95
N THR A 81 2.08 -24.37 21.92
CA THR A 81 1.77 -23.13 21.18
C THR A 81 0.45 -23.24 20.42
N LEU A 82 0.09 -24.42 19.91
CA LEU A 82 -1.17 -24.60 19.17
C LEU A 82 -2.39 -24.33 20.06
N ARG A 83 -2.36 -24.84 21.30
CA ARG A 83 -3.43 -24.60 22.28
C ARG A 83 -3.35 -23.20 22.87
N ALA A 84 -2.16 -22.64 23.06
CA ALA A 84 -1.98 -21.25 23.48
C ALA A 84 -2.59 -20.26 22.48
N ILE A 85 -2.32 -20.46 21.19
CA ILE A 85 -2.87 -19.64 20.10
C ILE A 85 -4.39 -19.80 20.04
N ALA A 86 -4.91 -21.03 20.10
CA ALA A 86 -6.36 -21.26 20.09
C ALA A 86 -7.07 -20.63 21.30
N TYR A 87 -6.48 -20.71 22.50
CA TYR A 87 -7.00 -20.07 23.71
C TYR A 87 -6.94 -18.54 23.60
N TRP A 88 -5.87 -18.00 23.02
CA TRP A 88 -5.74 -16.57 22.74
C TRP A 88 -6.78 -16.08 21.73
N LEU A 89 -6.97 -16.82 20.63
CA LEU A 89 -7.93 -16.49 19.58
C LEU A 89 -9.38 -16.44 20.10
N ASN A 90 -9.73 -17.31 21.05
CA ASN A 90 -11.07 -17.44 21.62
C ASN A 90 -11.28 -16.65 22.92
N SER A 91 -10.27 -15.91 23.40
CA SER A 91 -10.38 -15.12 24.62
C SER A 91 -11.20 -13.84 24.37
N PRO A 92 -12.11 -13.42 25.27
CA PRO A 92 -12.94 -12.21 25.09
C PRO A 92 -12.14 -10.91 24.99
N HIS A 93 -10.82 -10.94 25.26
CA HIS A 93 -9.91 -9.81 25.04
C HIS A 93 -9.34 -9.73 23.63
N ASN A 94 -9.55 -10.76 22.80
CA ASN A 94 -9.16 -10.75 21.40
C ASN A 94 -10.34 -10.21 20.58
N ASN A 95 -10.41 -8.89 20.46
CA ASN A 95 -11.30 -8.22 19.50
C ASN A 95 -10.80 -8.52 18.07
N MET A 96 -11.07 -9.74 17.59
CA MET A 96 -11.05 -10.07 16.16
C MET A 96 -12.25 -9.44 15.41
N GLU A 97 -12.97 -8.49 16.02
CA GLU A 97 -13.91 -7.61 15.31
C GLU A 97 -13.22 -6.74 14.25
N HIS A 98 -11.90 -6.58 14.30
CA HIS A 98 -11.16 -5.76 13.34
C HIS A 98 -11.00 -6.36 11.93
N LEU A 99 -11.50 -7.58 11.67
CA LEU A 99 -11.57 -8.14 10.32
C LEU A 99 -13.00 -8.17 9.76
N HIS A 100 -13.85 -7.21 10.15
CA HIS A 100 -15.14 -7.06 9.49
C HIS A 100 -14.93 -6.50 8.08
N MET A 101 -14.82 -7.40 7.10
CA MET A 101 -14.76 -7.05 5.69
C MET A 101 -16.03 -6.25 5.36
N LYS A 102 -15.86 -4.98 4.96
CA LYS A 102 -16.99 -4.10 4.64
C LYS A 102 -17.87 -4.77 3.60
N THR A 103 -19.17 -4.83 3.88
CA THR A 103 -20.14 -5.33 2.92
C THR A 103 -20.13 -4.46 1.66
N ARG A 104 -20.59 -5.02 0.54
CA ARG A 104 -20.67 -4.27 -0.73
C ARG A 104 -21.49 -2.98 -0.58
N THR A 105 -22.60 -3.03 0.16
CA THR A 105 -23.45 -1.88 0.44
C THR A 105 -22.70 -0.79 1.20
N GLN A 106 -22.00 -1.15 2.27
CA GLN A 106 -21.20 -0.19 3.05
C GLN A 106 -20.12 0.49 2.19
N GLN A 107 -19.44 -0.26 1.32
CA GLN A 107 -18.43 0.31 0.42
C GLN A 107 -19.03 1.30 -0.59
N ILE A 108 -20.25 1.04 -1.09
CA ILE A 108 -20.96 1.93 -2.02
C ILE A 108 -21.34 3.23 -1.30
N GLU A 109 -21.94 3.13 -0.11
CA GLU A 109 -22.36 4.29 0.70
C GLU A 109 -21.18 5.17 1.07
N GLU A 110 -20.04 4.58 1.46
CA GLU A 110 -18.81 5.31 1.76
C GLU A 110 -18.28 6.06 0.54
N LEU A 111 -18.25 5.41 -0.62
CA LEU A 111 -17.76 6.03 -1.86
C LEU A 111 -18.68 7.17 -2.32
N GLN A 112 -20.00 6.99 -2.19
CA GLN A 112 -20.98 8.05 -2.47
C GLN A 112 -20.76 9.26 -1.56
N LYS A 113 -20.53 9.03 -0.26
CA LYS A 113 -20.23 10.08 0.72
C LYS A 113 -18.86 10.73 0.45
N GLU A 114 -17.88 9.97 0.00
CA GLU A 114 -16.57 10.50 -0.38
C GLU A 114 -16.70 11.46 -1.56
N TRP A 115 -17.50 11.12 -2.57
CA TRP A 115 -17.69 11.96 -3.76
C TRP A 115 -18.43 13.28 -3.52
N THR A 116 -19.01 13.49 -2.32
CA THR A 116 -19.57 14.80 -1.95
C THR A 116 -18.54 15.75 -1.33
N GLN A 117 -17.30 15.30 -1.10
CA GLN A 117 -16.26 16.13 -0.49
C GLN A 117 -15.76 17.21 -1.47
N PRO A 118 -15.24 18.37 -0.97
CA PRO A 118 -14.76 19.48 -1.82
C PRO A 118 -13.73 19.07 -2.87
N ARG A 119 -12.94 18.02 -2.60
CA ARG A 119 -11.97 17.43 -3.54
C ARG A 119 -12.58 17.08 -4.90
N TRP A 120 -13.88 16.78 -4.95
CA TRP A 120 -14.61 16.30 -6.10
C TRP A 120 -15.60 17.32 -6.68
N GLU A 121 -15.56 18.56 -6.19
CA GLU A 121 -16.36 19.65 -6.75
C GLU A 121 -16.07 19.83 -8.25
N GLY A 122 -17.12 19.89 -9.07
CA GLY A 122 -17.00 20.01 -10.53
C GLY A 122 -16.53 18.76 -11.27
N ILE A 123 -16.35 17.62 -10.59
CA ILE A 123 -15.91 16.36 -11.23
C ILE A 123 -17.11 15.51 -11.65
N THR A 124 -17.27 15.32 -12.96
CA THR A 124 -18.30 14.45 -13.53
C THR A 124 -17.82 13.00 -13.64
N ARG A 125 -18.67 12.06 -13.23
CA ARG A 125 -18.49 10.61 -13.44
C ARG A 125 -19.69 10.06 -14.21
N PRO A 126 -19.51 9.49 -15.41
CA PRO A 126 -20.60 8.87 -16.17
C PRO A 126 -20.86 7.42 -15.72
N TYR A 127 -20.55 7.10 -14.46
CA TYR A 127 -20.75 5.79 -13.82
C TYR A 127 -21.05 5.98 -12.33
N SER A 128 -21.62 4.94 -11.74
CA SER A 128 -22.05 4.91 -10.34
C SER A 128 -20.98 4.35 -9.39
N ALA A 129 -21.12 4.63 -8.10
CA ALA A 129 -20.31 4.00 -7.05
C ALA A 129 -20.48 2.47 -7.02
N GLU A 130 -21.66 1.97 -7.39
CA GLU A 130 -21.91 0.52 -7.49
C GLU A 130 -21.05 -0.15 -8.57
N GLU A 131 -20.90 0.50 -9.73
CA GLU A 131 -20.04 0.03 -10.81
C GLU A 131 -18.57 0.02 -10.41
N VAL A 132 -18.12 1.01 -9.64
CA VAL A 132 -16.76 1.04 -9.08
C VAL A 132 -16.55 -0.15 -8.14
N VAL A 133 -17.43 -0.34 -7.15
CA VAL A 133 -17.30 -1.43 -6.17
C VAL A 133 -17.43 -2.80 -6.83
N LYS A 134 -18.21 -2.92 -7.91
CA LYS A 134 -18.29 -4.14 -8.72
C LYS A 134 -16.93 -4.58 -9.28
N LEU A 135 -16.05 -3.64 -9.61
CA LEU A 135 -14.74 -3.87 -10.22
C LEU A 135 -13.59 -3.95 -9.21
N ARG A 136 -13.84 -3.63 -7.93
CA ARG A 136 -12.81 -3.49 -6.88
C ARG A 136 -12.24 -4.83 -6.37
N GLY A 137 -12.96 -5.93 -6.56
CA GLY A 137 -12.63 -7.21 -5.92
C GLY A 137 -12.94 -7.20 -4.42
N SER A 138 -12.73 -8.34 -3.75
CA SER A 138 -13.00 -8.48 -2.31
C SER A 138 -11.90 -7.89 -1.41
N VAL A 139 -10.70 -7.74 -1.96
CA VAL A 139 -9.53 -7.15 -1.29
C VAL A 139 -8.96 -6.09 -2.21
N ASN A 140 -8.84 -4.86 -1.71
CA ASN A 140 -8.22 -3.75 -2.42
C ASN A 140 -6.91 -3.36 -1.72
N PRO A 141 -5.74 -3.74 -2.27
CA PRO A 141 -4.45 -3.40 -1.66
C PRO A 141 -4.24 -1.89 -1.55
N GLU A 142 -3.73 -1.44 -0.41
CA GLU A 142 -3.46 -0.02 -0.20
C GLU A 142 -2.29 0.47 -1.06
N CYS A 143 -2.48 1.61 -1.74
CA CYS A 143 -1.46 2.28 -2.53
C CYS A 143 -0.96 3.54 -1.80
N THR A 144 -0.28 3.34 -0.67
CA THR A 144 0.08 4.41 0.29
C THR A 144 0.76 5.61 -0.36
N LEU A 145 1.78 5.38 -1.21
CA LEU A 145 2.54 6.47 -1.84
C LEU A 145 1.69 7.30 -2.80
N ALA A 146 0.82 6.66 -3.58
CA ALA A 146 -0.10 7.36 -4.46
C ALA A 146 -1.14 8.16 -3.69
N GLN A 147 -1.69 7.62 -2.58
CA GLN A 147 -2.63 8.33 -1.73
C GLN A 147 -2.01 9.58 -1.09
N LEU A 148 -0.84 9.43 -0.46
CA LEU A 148 -0.13 10.54 0.17
C LEU A 148 0.33 11.58 -0.87
N GLY A 149 0.86 11.12 -2.00
CA GLY A 149 1.28 11.98 -3.11
C GLY A 149 0.11 12.77 -3.70
N ALA A 150 -1.02 12.11 -3.99
CA ALA A 150 -2.22 12.75 -4.52
C ALA A 150 -2.82 13.78 -3.55
N ALA A 151 -2.85 13.46 -2.25
CA ALA A 151 -3.27 14.42 -1.22
C ALA A 151 -2.32 15.62 -1.13
N LYS A 152 -1.00 15.38 -1.17
CA LYS A 152 0.02 16.43 -1.11
C LYS A 152 -0.03 17.36 -2.32
N ILE A 153 -0.07 16.83 -3.55
CA ILE A 153 -0.15 17.68 -4.74
C ILE A 153 -1.44 18.48 -4.80
N TRP A 154 -2.56 17.91 -4.33
CA TRP A 154 -3.81 18.66 -4.23
C TRP A 154 -3.65 19.87 -3.31
N ARG A 155 -3.08 19.71 -2.12
CA ARG A 155 -2.83 20.84 -1.20
C ARG A 155 -1.88 21.87 -1.78
N LEU A 156 -0.79 21.44 -2.42
CA LEU A 156 0.17 22.34 -3.07
C LEU A 156 -0.51 23.20 -4.15
N LEU A 157 -1.37 22.60 -4.99
CA LEU A 157 -2.14 23.30 -6.02
C LEU A 157 -3.20 24.27 -5.44
N HIS A 158 -3.60 24.09 -4.17
CA HIS A 158 -4.61 24.90 -3.50
C HIS A 158 -4.01 25.85 -2.45
N GLY A 159 -2.78 26.30 -2.67
CA GLY A 159 -2.18 27.42 -1.93
C GLY A 159 -1.05 27.05 -0.98
N GLU A 160 -0.73 25.77 -0.80
CA GLU A 160 0.44 25.37 0.02
C GLU A 160 1.78 25.46 -0.74
N ALA A 161 1.78 25.63 -2.07
CA ALA A 161 3.01 25.78 -2.84
C ALA A 161 3.76 27.08 -2.47
N LYS A 162 5.09 26.99 -2.27
CA LYS A 162 5.94 28.09 -1.80
C LYS A 162 5.84 29.37 -2.63
N LYS A 163 5.57 29.26 -3.94
CA LYS A 163 5.51 30.38 -4.88
C LYS A 163 4.09 30.74 -5.32
N GLY A 164 3.07 30.09 -4.74
CA GLY A 164 1.69 30.13 -5.26
C GLY A 164 1.49 29.30 -6.54
N TYR A 165 2.54 28.64 -7.04
CA TYR A 165 2.50 27.69 -8.14
C TYR A 165 3.58 26.63 -7.95
N ILE A 166 3.40 25.47 -8.60
CA ILE A 166 4.37 24.38 -8.61
C ILE A 166 5.10 24.41 -9.96
N ASN A 167 6.41 24.57 -9.94
CA ASN A 167 7.25 24.28 -11.10
C ASN A 167 8.01 22.97 -10.86
N SER A 168 8.31 22.27 -11.94
CA SER A 168 9.05 21.02 -11.89
C SER A 168 10.00 20.89 -13.08
N LEU A 169 10.84 19.86 -13.04
CA LEU A 169 11.78 19.49 -14.09
C LEU A 169 11.64 17.99 -14.36
N GLY A 170 11.73 17.60 -15.63
CA GLY A 170 11.69 16.20 -16.02
C GLY A 170 12.81 15.38 -15.36
N ALA A 171 12.45 14.31 -14.65
CA ALA A 171 13.37 13.34 -14.07
C ALA A 171 13.19 11.95 -14.72
N LEU A 172 14.27 11.41 -15.27
CA LEU A 172 14.31 10.07 -15.88
C LEU A 172 15.03 9.02 -15.01
N THR A 173 15.59 9.44 -13.86
CA THR A 173 16.18 8.55 -12.86
C THR A 173 15.80 8.97 -11.44
N GLY A 174 15.83 8.02 -10.51
CA GLY A 174 15.66 8.30 -9.08
C GLY A 174 16.70 9.25 -8.51
N GLY A 175 17.95 9.18 -8.99
CA GLY A 175 19.02 10.09 -8.57
C GLY A 175 18.74 11.55 -8.93
N GLN A 176 18.23 11.82 -10.13
CA GLN A 176 17.81 13.17 -10.53
C GLN A 176 16.68 13.67 -9.63
N ALA A 177 15.64 12.88 -9.42
CA ALA A 177 14.52 13.24 -8.55
C ALA A 177 14.96 13.51 -7.11
N LEU A 178 15.88 12.71 -6.57
CA LEU A 178 16.47 12.90 -5.25
C LEU A 178 17.19 14.26 -5.14
N GLN A 179 17.97 14.65 -6.15
CA GLN A 179 18.65 15.95 -6.13
C GLN A 179 17.65 17.10 -6.27
N GLN A 180 16.58 16.93 -7.06
CA GLN A 180 15.51 17.94 -7.14
C GLN A 180 14.83 18.14 -5.79
N ALA A 181 14.56 17.07 -5.03
CA ALA A 181 14.02 17.18 -3.67
C ALA A 181 14.95 17.95 -2.74
N LYS A 182 16.26 17.63 -2.76
CA LYS A 182 17.27 18.37 -1.99
C LYS A 182 17.41 19.83 -2.42
N ALA A 183 17.14 20.14 -3.68
CA ALA A 183 17.14 21.51 -4.21
C ALA A 183 15.84 22.29 -3.87
N GLY A 184 14.87 21.65 -3.24
CA GLY A 184 13.63 22.28 -2.78
C GLY A 184 12.50 22.34 -3.80
N ILE A 185 12.58 21.57 -4.89
CA ILE A 185 11.45 21.32 -5.81
C ILE A 185 10.30 20.65 -5.03
N GLU A 186 9.05 20.99 -5.39
CA GLU A 186 7.86 20.58 -4.62
C GLU A 186 7.08 19.43 -5.26
N ALA A 187 7.37 19.10 -6.52
CA ALA A 187 6.80 17.96 -7.26
C ALA A 187 7.77 17.50 -8.36
N ILE A 188 7.73 16.23 -8.71
CA ILE A 188 8.52 15.67 -9.82
C ILE A 188 7.64 15.54 -11.06
N TYR A 189 8.16 15.95 -12.21
CA TYR A 189 7.59 15.65 -13.51
C TYR A 189 8.36 14.47 -14.13
N LEU A 190 7.63 13.48 -14.64
CA LEU A 190 8.20 12.31 -15.28
C LEU A 190 7.70 12.25 -16.73
N SER A 191 8.60 12.55 -17.65
CA SER A 191 8.32 12.75 -19.07
C SER A 191 8.34 11.44 -19.85
N GLY A 192 7.30 11.18 -20.65
CA GLY A 192 7.26 10.05 -21.59
C GLY A 192 8.36 10.17 -22.65
N TRP A 193 8.62 11.39 -23.14
CA TRP A 193 9.73 11.70 -24.05
C TRP A 193 11.09 11.26 -23.50
N GLN A 194 11.40 11.59 -22.23
CA GLN A 194 12.69 11.21 -21.63
C GLN A 194 12.78 9.69 -21.44
N VAL A 195 11.67 9.04 -21.08
CA VAL A 195 11.59 7.58 -20.96
C VAL A 195 11.80 6.90 -22.32
N ALA A 196 11.17 7.40 -23.38
CA ALA A 196 11.38 6.92 -24.75
C ALA A 196 12.86 7.03 -25.16
N ALA A 197 13.50 8.16 -24.85
CA ALA A 197 14.88 8.41 -25.23
C ALA A 197 15.87 7.52 -24.47
N ASP A 198 15.74 7.36 -23.15
CA ASP A 198 16.87 6.87 -22.34
C ASP A 198 16.51 6.10 -21.05
N ALA A 199 15.22 5.77 -20.79
CA ALA A 199 14.85 5.08 -19.54
C ALA A 199 13.75 4.01 -19.69
N ASN A 200 13.42 3.58 -20.91
CA ASN A 200 12.40 2.57 -21.15
C ASN A 200 12.90 1.13 -20.96
N LEU A 201 11.95 0.22 -20.76
CA LEU A 201 12.25 -1.19 -20.48
C LEU A 201 12.69 -1.98 -21.71
N ALA A 202 12.50 -1.47 -22.92
CA ALA A 202 13.05 -2.08 -24.14
C ALA A 202 14.55 -1.79 -24.33
N SER A 203 15.16 -1.00 -23.43
CA SER A 203 16.60 -0.68 -23.46
C SER A 203 17.07 -0.15 -24.81
N SER A 204 16.22 0.66 -25.44
CA SER A 204 16.42 1.20 -26.78
C SER A 204 16.12 2.70 -26.78
N MET A 205 16.86 3.47 -27.56
CA MET A 205 16.59 4.89 -27.75
C MET A 205 15.47 5.06 -28.77
N TYR A 206 14.37 5.71 -28.38
CA TYR A 206 13.23 6.01 -29.25
C TYR A 206 12.94 7.50 -29.33
N PRO A 207 12.36 7.97 -30.45
CA PRO A 207 11.64 9.24 -30.46
C PRO A 207 10.33 9.14 -29.65
N ASP A 208 9.75 10.29 -29.38
CA ASP A 208 8.48 10.44 -28.65
C ASP A 208 7.27 10.14 -29.54
N GLN A 209 7.06 8.84 -29.76
CA GLN A 209 5.98 8.26 -30.57
C GLN A 209 5.36 7.02 -29.91
N SER A 210 5.44 6.93 -28.57
CA SER A 210 4.90 5.83 -27.77
C SER A 210 5.32 4.42 -28.23
N LEU A 211 6.55 4.27 -28.73
CA LEU A 211 7.11 3.00 -29.22
C LEU A 211 7.50 2.03 -28.10
N TYR A 212 7.76 2.56 -26.91
CA TYR A 212 8.26 1.79 -25.79
C TYR A 212 7.14 0.98 -25.09
N PRO A 213 7.47 -0.10 -24.35
CA PRO A 213 6.48 -0.88 -23.62
C PRO A 213 5.72 -0.03 -22.59
N ALA A 214 4.38 -0.15 -22.54
CA ALA A 214 3.50 0.70 -21.73
C ALA A 214 3.84 0.72 -20.23
N ASN A 215 4.50 -0.32 -19.71
CA ASN A 215 4.97 -0.40 -18.31
C ASN A 215 6.27 0.38 -18.04
N SER A 216 6.85 1.08 -19.02
CA SER A 216 8.12 1.80 -18.86
C SER A 216 8.02 3.01 -17.94
N VAL A 217 7.03 3.89 -18.15
CA VAL A 217 6.82 5.06 -17.29
C VAL A 217 6.49 4.64 -15.85
N PRO A 218 5.56 3.70 -15.59
CA PRO A 218 5.34 3.15 -14.24
C PRO A 218 6.62 2.62 -13.58
N ALA A 219 7.49 1.93 -14.33
CA ALA A 219 8.75 1.43 -13.78
C ALA A 219 9.70 2.55 -13.35
N VAL A 220 9.71 3.70 -14.02
CA VAL A 220 10.51 4.86 -13.60
C VAL A 220 9.88 5.59 -12.40
N VAL A 221 8.54 5.66 -12.33
CA VAL A 221 7.84 6.15 -11.12
C VAL A 221 8.25 5.33 -9.88
N ASP A 222 8.21 4.00 -9.99
CA ASP A 222 8.63 3.10 -8.91
C ASP A 222 10.12 3.28 -8.54
N ARG A 223 11.00 3.44 -9.53
CA ARG A 223 12.43 3.74 -9.27
C ARG A 223 12.63 5.05 -8.49
N ILE A 224 11.87 6.09 -8.81
CA ILE A 224 11.94 7.38 -8.09
C ILE A 224 11.45 7.20 -6.65
N ASN A 225 10.28 6.58 -6.47
CA ASN A 225 9.71 6.35 -5.14
C ASN A 225 10.61 5.46 -4.26
N ASN A 226 11.24 4.42 -4.81
CA ASN A 226 12.21 3.61 -4.08
C ASN A 226 13.46 4.41 -3.68
N THR A 227 13.89 5.36 -4.50
CA THR A 227 15.01 6.26 -4.18
C THR A 227 14.63 7.23 -3.06
N PHE A 228 13.44 7.83 -3.13
CA PHE A 228 12.91 8.68 -2.05
C PHE A 228 12.78 7.91 -0.74
N ARG A 229 12.23 6.69 -0.80
CA ARG A 229 12.13 5.80 0.36
C ARG A 229 13.48 5.53 1.00
N ARG A 230 14.52 5.28 0.20
CA ARG A 230 15.87 5.06 0.73
C ARG A 230 16.45 6.32 1.38
N ALA A 231 16.26 7.48 0.76
CA ALA A 231 16.74 8.75 1.31
C ALA A 231 16.03 9.10 2.63
N ASP A 232 14.72 8.89 2.68
CA ASP A 232 13.91 9.06 3.89
C ASP A 232 14.35 8.09 5.01
N GLN A 233 14.57 6.81 4.70
CA GLN A 233 15.10 5.84 5.67
C GLN A 233 16.45 6.26 6.26
N ILE A 234 17.35 6.83 5.45
CA ILE A 234 18.65 7.34 5.92
C ILE A 234 18.46 8.54 6.84
N GLN A 235 17.57 9.46 6.46
CA GLN A 235 17.23 10.63 7.26
C GLN A 235 16.62 10.23 8.61
N TRP A 236 15.65 9.32 8.59
CA TRP A 236 14.98 8.80 9.78
C TRP A 236 15.94 8.06 10.71
N ALA A 237 16.80 7.19 10.17
CA ALA A 237 17.81 6.48 10.95
C ALA A 237 18.84 7.42 11.60
N SER A 238 19.00 8.63 11.07
CA SER A 238 19.89 9.67 11.62
C SER A 238 19.22 10.55 12.67
N GLY A 239 17.95 10.26 13.03
CA GLY A 239 17.18 11.06 14.00
C GLY A 239 16.82 12.46 13.50
N ILE A 240 16.78 12.67 12.17
CA ILE A 240 16.41 13.96 11.58
C ILE A 240 14.89 13.97 11.38
N GLU A 241 14.20 14.75 12.21
CA GLU A 241 12.75 14.89 12.22
C GLU A 241 12.26 16.14 11.44
N PRO A 242 10.97 16.28 11.12
CA PRO A 242 10.43 17.41 10.35
C PRO A 242 10.76 18.82 10.88
N ASN A 243 11.03 18.96 12.18
CA ASN A 243 11.40 20.24 12.80
C ASN A 243 12.90 20.54 12.73
N ASP A 244 13.73 19.62 12.25
CA ASP A 244 15.18 19.79 12.11
C ASP A 244 15.51 20.62 10.85
N PRO A 245 16.40 21.63 10.93
CA PRO A 245 16.81 22.43 9.77
C PRO A 245 17.42 21.63 8.60
N ARG A 246 17.89 20.41 8.86
CA ARG A 246 18.46 19.50 7.87
C ARG A 246 17.41 18.61 7.19
N TYR A 247 16.16 18.65 7.65
CA TYR A 247 15.09 17.82 7.15
C TYR A 247 14.75 18.13 5.70
N VAL A 248 14.58 17.08 4.91
CA VAL A 248 14.06 17.12 3.55
C VAL A 248 12.86 16.20 3.48
N ASP A 249 11.72 16.73 3.02
CA ASP A 249 10.58 15.91 2.65
C ASP A 249 10.86 15.26 1.28
N TYR A 250 11.34 14.02 1.30
CA TYR A 250 11.73 13.30 0.09
C TYR A 250 10.54 12.80 -0.72
N PHE A 251 9.39 12.53 -0.11
CA PHE A 251 8.22 11.99 -0.80
C PHE A 251 7.48 13.10 -1.55
N LEU A 252 8.13 13.61 -2.60
CA LEU A 252 7.53 14.57 -3.51
C LEU A 252 6.47 13.87 -4.39
N PRO A 253 5.32 14.51 -4.64
CA PRO A 253 4.34 13.97 -5.57
C PRO A 253 4.91 13.89 -6.99
N ILE A 254 4.67 12.77 -7.66
CA ILE A 254 5.12 12.52 -9.04
C ILE A 254 3.93 12.73 -9.99
N VAL A 255 4.12 13.61 -10.97
CA VAL A 255 3.22 13.82 -12.12
C VAL A 255 3.80 13.05 -13.31
N ALA A 256 3.10 12.03 -13.77
CA ALA A 256 3.59 11.10 -14.79
C ALA A 256 2.84 11.21 -16.13
N ASP A 257 3.59 11.01 -17.20
CA ASP A 257 3.10 10.99 -18.58
C ASP A 257 2.52 9.63 -18.96
N ALA A 258 1.21 9.58 -19.27
CA ALA A 258 0.54 8.37 -19.74
C ALA A 258 0.30 8.35 -21.26
N GLU A 259 0.93 9.26 -22.02
CA GLU A 259 0.73 9.39 -23.46
C GLU A 259 -0.78 9.54 -23.79
N ALA A 260 -1.24 8.90 -24.85
CA ALA A 260 -2.66 8.70 -25.14
C ALA A 260 -3.21 7.35 -24.58
N GLY A 261 -2.50 6.73 -23.64
CA GLY A 261 -2.92 5.48 -22.98
C GLY A 261 -2.60 4.17 -23.72
N PHE A 262 -1.65 4.18 -24.67
CA PHE A 262 -1.12 2.97 -25.34
C PHE A 262 -2.16 2.02 -25.97
N GLY A 263 -3.28 2.57 -26.46
CA GLY A 263 -4.33 1.78 -27.11
C GLY A 263 -5.72 2.32 -26.83
N GLY A 264 -6.66 1.42 -26.55
CA GLY A 264 -8.06 1.74 -26.23
C GLY A 264 -8.30 2.08 -24.76
N VAL A 265 -9.57 2.15 -24.37
CA VAL A 265 -9.97 2.52 -22.99
C VAL A 265 -9.47 1.54 -21.92
N LEU A 266 -9.39 0.24 -22.24
CA LEU A 266 -8.87 -0.77 -21.32
C LEU A 266 -7.36 -0.62 -21.11
N ASN A 267 -6.61 -0.22 -22.14
CA ASN A 267 -5.19 0.07 -22.01
C ASN A 267 -4.95 1.28 -21.08
N ALA A 268 -5.74 2.34 -21.23
CA ALA A 268 -5.68 3.50 -20.34
C ALA A 268 -6.07 3.17 -18.90
N PHE A 269 -7.09 2.33 -18.71
CA PHE A 269 -7.50 1.84 -17.39
C PHE A 269 -6.36 1.07 -16.70
N GLU A 270 -5.75 0.09 -17.37
CA GLU A 270 -4.64 -0.68 -16.81
C GLU A 270 -3.37 0.16 -16.60
N LEU A 271 -3.06 1.08 -17.53
CA LEU A 271 -1.94 1.99 -17.37
C LEU A 271 -2.12 2.88 -16.14
N MET A 272 -3.30 3.45 -15.94
CA MET A 272 -3.60 4.26 -14.76
C MET A 272 -3.44 3.45 -13.48
N LYS A 273 -3.90 2.18 -13.45
CA LYS A 273 -3.66 1.29 -12.31
C LYS A 273 -2.17 1.11 -12.04
N SER A 274 -1.38 0.78 -13.06
CA SER A 274 0.07 0.63 -12.92
C SER A 274 0.77 1.91 -12.44
N MET A 275 0.32 3.10 -12.85
CA MET A 275 0.84 4.37 -12.34
C MET A 275 0.55 4.54 -10.84
N ILE A 276 -0.67 4.21 -10.41
CA ILE A 276 -1.09 4.31 -9.00
C ILE A 276 -0.33 3.29 -8.15
N GLU A 277 -0.22 2.04 -8.60
CA GLU A 277 0.55 0.99 -7.92
C GLU A 277 2.01 1.38 -7.76
N ALA A 278 2.60 2.03 -8.77
CA ALA A 278 3.96 2.56 -8.72
C ALA A 278 4.11 3.81 -7.81
N GLY A 279 3.00 4.43 -7.38
CA GLY A 279 2.98 5.58 -6.49
C GLY A 279 2.94 6.95 -7.18
N ALA A 280 2.37 7.06 -8.37
CA ALA A 280 2.13 8.36 -9.02
C ALA A 280 1.03 9.15 -8.29
N ALA A 281 1.24 10.46 -8.13
CA ALA A 281 0.29 11.38 -7.51
C ALA A 281 -0.70 11.98 -8.51
N ALA A 282 -0.24 12.18 -9.74
CA ALA A 282 -1.02 12.70 -10.85
C ALA A 282 -0.57 12.04 -12.16
N VAL A 283 -1.49 11.91 -13.10
CA VAL A 283 -1.22 11.34 -14.42
C VAL A 283 -1.89 12.20 -15.48
N HIS A 284 -1.18 12.49 -16.56
CA HIS A 284 -1.75 13.21 -17.70
C HIS A 284 -1.94 12.31 -18.92
N PHE A 285 -3.07 12.49 -19.59
CA PHE A 285 -3.40 11.84 -20.87
C PHE A 285 -3.61 12.90 -21.93
N GLU A 286 -3.18 12.63 -23.17
CA GLU A 286 -3.36 13.52 -24.32
C GLU A 286 -4.34 12.96 -25.37
N ASP A 287 -4.83 13.85 -26.24
CA ASP A 287 -5.83 13.60 -27.28
C ASP A 287 -5.24 13.28 -28.67
N GLN A 288 -3.95 12.95 -28.75
CA GLN A 288 -3.36 12.44 -29.99
C GLN A 288 -3.64 10.95 -30.19
N LEU A 289 -3.64 10.51 -31.45
CA LEU A 289 -3.67 9.08 -31.77
C LEU A 289 -2.35 8.39 -31.37
N ALA A 290 -2.42 7.47 -30.41
CA ALA A 290 -1.25 6.80 -29.81
C ALA A 290 -0.26 6.18 -30.82
N SER A 291 -0.75 5.64 -31.95
CA SER A 291 0.07 4.93 -32.95
C SER A 291 0.81 5.85 -33.93
N VAL A 292 0.41 7.12 -34.02
CA VAL A 292 1.05 8.16 -34.86
C VAL A 292 1.40 9.39 -34.03
N LYS A 293 1.48 9.22 -32.70
CA LYS A 293 1.80 10.27 -31.74
C LYS A 293 3.11 10.92 -32.15
N LYS A 294 3.17 12.23 -32.01
CA LYS A 294 4.39 13.02 -32.15
C LYS A 294 4.54 13.99 -30.98
N CYS A 295 5.79 14.32 -30.67
CA CYS A 295 6.09 15.38 -29.71
C CYS A 295 5.35 16.69 -30.06
N GLY A 296 4.89 17.43 -29.04
CA GLY A 296 4.00 18.59 -29.19
C GLY A 296 4.49 19.69 -30.14
N HIS A 297 5.80 19.78 -30.38
CA HIS A 297 6.42 20.79 -31.26
C HIS A 297 6.62 20.31 -32.71
N MET A 298 6.28 19.06 -33.03
CA MET A 298 6.46 18.50 -34.38
C MET A 298 5.17 18.59 -35.21
N GLY A 299 5.30 18.84 -36.51
CA GLY A 299 4.16 18.87 -37.44
C GLY A 299 3.57 17.49 -37.74
N GLY A 300 2.31 17.46 -38.19
CA GLY A 300 1.57 16.24 -38.54
C GLY A 300 1.19 15.40 -37.32
N LYS A 301 0.78 16.07 -36.24
CA LYS A 301 0.05 15.47 -35.11
C LYS A 301 -1.39 15.21 -35.55
N VAL A 302 -1.97 14.12 -35.07
CA VAL A 302 -3.34 13.73 -35.42
C VAL A 302 -4.14 13.58 -34.13
N LEU A 303 -5.18 14.39 -33.99
CA LEU A 303 -6.12 14.33 -32.87
C LEU A 303 -7.08 13.16 -33.04
N VAL A 304 -7.58 12.62 -31.93
CA VAL A 304 -8.79 11.79 -31.90
C VAL A 304 -10.04 12.67 -31.67
N PRO A 305 -11.24 12.20 -32.02
CA PRO A 305 -12.49 12.86 -31.65
C PRO A 305 -12.58 13.15 -30.16
N THR A 306 -13.24 14.25 -29.78
CA THR A 306 -13.33 14.71 -28.38
C THR A 306 -13.93 13.62 -27.48
N GLN A 307 -14.97 12.93 -27.95
CA GLN A 307 -15.59 11.81 -27.27
C GLN A 307 -14.58 10.69 -26.94
N GLU A 308 -13.61 10.39 -27.81
CA GLU A 308 -12.61 9.35 -27.54
C GLU A 308 -11.63 9.79 -26.45
N ALA A 309 -11.18 11.05 -26.49
CA ALA A 309 -10.33 11.62 -25.44
C ALA A 309 -11.06 11.62 -24.08
N ILE A 310 -12.34 12.01 -24.07
CA ILE A 310 -13.18 11.94 -22.86
C ILE A 310 -13.27 10.51 -22.33
N GLN A 311 -13.50 9.50 -23.19
CA GLN A 311 -13.56 8.10 -22.75
C GLN A 311 -12.25 7.63 -22.09
N LYS A 312 -11.09 8.13 -22.54
CA LYS A 312 -9.80 7.86 -21.88
C LYS A 312 -9.72 8.47 -20.48
N LEU A 313 -10.17 9.72 -20.34
CA LEU A 313 -10.21 10.39 -19.03
C LEU A 313 -11.18 9.70 -18.06
N VAL A 314 -12.32 9.24 -18.56
CA VAL A 314 -13.31 8.44 -17.81
C VAL A 314 -12.70 7.12 -17.35
N ALA A 315 -11.99 6.41 -18.24
CA ALA A 315 -11.30 5.16 -17.91
C ALA A 315 -10.21 5.37 -16.85
N ALA A 316 -9.41 6.44 -16.96
CA ALA A 316 -8.41 6.79 -15.96
C ALA A 316 -9.03 7.15 -14.60
N ARG A 317 -10.12 7.94 -14.58
CA ARG A 317 -10.84 8.23 -13.33
C ARG A 317 -11.43 6.95 -12.72
N LEU A 318 -11.99 6.06 -13.54
CA LEU A 318 -12.57 4.80 -13.08
C LEU A 318 -11.50 3.91 -12.44
N ALA A 319 -10.32 3.80 -13.04
CA ALA A 319 -9.18 3.08 -12.46
C ALA A 319 -8.81 3.63 -11.08
N ALA A 320 -8.71 4.96 -10.95
CA ALA A 320 -8.40 5.61 -9.68
C ALA A 320 -9.47 5.37 -8.59
N ASP A 321 -10.76 5.44 -8.96
CA ASP A 321 -11.87 5.18 -8.04
C ASP A 321 -11.94 3.69 -7.63
N VAL A 322 -11.65 2.77 -8.55
CA VAL A 322 -11.57 1.32 -8.27
C VAL A 322 -10.48 1.04 -7.24
N MET A 323 -9.31 1.63 -7.42
CA MET A 323 -8.17 1.52 -6.49
C MET A 323 -8.36 2.30 -5.19
N GLY A 324 -9.35 3.19 -5.11
CA GLY A 324 -9.60 4.02 -3.92
C GLY A 324 -8.48 5.04 -3.68
N VAL A 325 -7.98 5.66 -4.75
CA VAL A 325 -6.91 6.67 -4.66
C VAL A 325 -7.36 7.95 -5.36
N PRO A 326 -7.27 9.13 -4.70
CA PRO A 326 -7.73 10.40 -5.27
C PRO A 326 -6.71 11.01 -6.26
N THR A 327 -6.09 10.19 -7.11
CA THR A 327 -5.06 10.60 -8.08
C THR A 327 -5.59 11.71 -8.98
N LEU A 328 -4.77 12.72 -9.26
CA LEU A 328 -5.14 13.79 -10.19
C LEU A 328 -5.07 13.25 -11.63
N VAL A 329 -6.11 13.53 -12.41
CA VAL A 329 -6.15 13.20 -13.84
C VAL A 329 -6.07 14.53 -14.58
N ILE A 330 -5.03 14.69 -15.39
CA ILE A 330 -4.75 15.91 -16.14
C ILE A 330 -5.07 15.63 -17.61
N ALA A 331 -5.93 16.45 -18.21
CA ALA A 331 -6.23 16.38 -19.63
C ALA A 331 -5.29 17.34 -20.39
N ARG A 332 -4.43 16.78 -21.24
CA ARG A 332 -3.62 17.55 -22.20
C ARG A 332 -4.35 17.55 -23.54
N THR A 333 -4.34 18.70 -24.22
CA THR A 333 -4.77 18.80 -25.61
C THR A 333 -3.61 19.27 -26.48
N ASP A 334 -3.48 18.68 -27.66
CA ASP A 334 -2.49 19.06 -28.68
C ASP A 334 -3.10 19.91 -29.81
N ALA A 335 -4.36 20.32 -29.66
CA ALA A 335 -5.13 21.06 -30.66
C ALA A 335 -4.57 22.45 -31.03
N ASP A 336 -3.65 23.00 -30.23
CA ASP A 336 -2.97 24.27 -30.55
C ASP A 336 -2.17 24.20 -31.86
N ALA A 337 -1.57 23.04 -32.15
CA ALA A 337 -0.72 22.86 -33.33
C ALA A 337 -1.03 21.61 -34.16
N ALA A 338 -1.98 20.78 -33.75
CA ALA A 338 -2.45 19.67 -34.56
C ALA A 338 -3.43 20.17 -35.63
N ASP A 339 -3.17 19.82 -36.89
CA ASP A 339 -3.94 20.21 -38.06
C ASP A 339 -4.71 19.04 -38.71
N LEU A 340 -4.69 17.88 -38.05
CA LEU A 340 -5.35 16.65 -38.50
C LEU A 340 -6.20 16.06 -37.36
N ILE A 341 -7.32 15.45 -37.72
CA ILE A 341 -8.18 14.66 -36.84
C ILE A 341 -8.49 13.32 -37.50
N THR A 342 -8.59 12.24 -36.73
CA THR A 342 -8.83 10.89 -37.29
C THR A 342 -10.22 10.72 -37.90
N SER A 343 -11.23 11.41 -37.36
CA SER A 343 -12.63 11.28 -37.79
C SER A 343 -13.45 12.53 -37.43
N ASP A 344 -14.50 12.77 -38.21
CA ASP A 344 -15.54 13.79 -38.04
C ASP A 344 -16.80 13.26 -37.31
N CYS A 345 -16.68 12.14 -36.60
CA CYS A 345 -17.83 11.48 -35.96
C CYS A 345 -18.40 12.23 -34.74
N ASP A 346 -17.66 13.20 -34.21
CA ASP A 346 -18.05 14.05 -33.07
C ASP A 346 -18.45 15.45 -33.58
N PRO A 347 -19.74 15.84 -33.49
CA PRO A 347 -20.32 17.00 -34.18
C PRO A 347 -19.79 18.40 -33.82
#